data_AF-W0I1S7-F1
#
_entry.id   AF-W0I1S7-F1
#
_cell.length_a   1.000
_cell.length_b   1.000
_cell.length_c   1.000
_cell.angle_alpha   90.00
_cell.angle_beta   90.00
_cell.angle_gamma   90.00
#
_symmetry.space_group_name_H-M   'P 1'
#
loop_
_entity.id
_entity.type
_entity.pdbx_description
1 polymer ?
#
loop_
_entity_poly.entity_id
_entity_poly.type
_entity_poly.pdbx_seq_one_letter_code
_entity_poly.pdbx_strand_id
1 'polypeptide(L)'
;MGRFLVMDVVFYGSSLNYDQGSGNYQELKKITRWDGRQYTLVSRYALRYSLLETGQKLGLWEVADGAKFVESGTGDKTVIQPAVDLLFNGDILLYPEFDLFGYLITSLTPQASRVSPTKLSHAISLTPFQYDTQFAGNLGLAKRRLPIKGKMDINIFTIEEHFTYYIYSIVVDVDALCKNEVYISAKDKDWTAKVTENNESYILEISGNKAKKEGINSKYVIPKERVVRIKNSQGNHVNAIIRTRVEKILDRDNKTVLVYHLIQELSSPEINIRAERLKKLLKAVLHLKRSIKGREEDLRPRLLVLGVYKNKPYQTFKDRIELLDEYTEEEYDEIEEVEENGKKILRVKHRVSKSRKPVFRIHGIKNTPQELNEEDILDAVEKLFNEEKDFAEVKVFKDPMIEVKLE
;
A
#
# COMPACT_ATOMS: atom_id res chain seq x y z
N MET A 1 21.33 -6.40 11.12
CA MET A 1 21.58 -5.07 10.51
C MET A 1 20.63 -4.95 9.33
N GLY A 2 19.74 -3.96 9.33
CA GLY A 2 18.61 -3.87 8.39
C GLY A 2 18.37 -2.46 7.87
N ARG A 3 17.86 -2.35 6.64
CA ARG A 3 17.46 -1.10 5.96
C ARG A 3 15.94 -0.96 5.94
N PHE A 4 15.46 0.20 6.37
CA PHE A 4 14.03 0.50 6.44
C PHE A 4 13.70 1.84 5.79
N LEU A 5 12.61 1.86 5.04
CA LEU A 5 11.95 3.09 4.58
C LEU A 5 10.61 3.21 5.31
N VAL A 6 10.36 4.35 5.95
CA VAL A 6 9.12 4.63 6.67
C VAL A 6 8.48 5.88 6.08
N MET A 7 7.18 5.81 5.83
CA MET A 7 6.39 6.94 5.36
C MET A 7 5.19 7.08 6.29
N ASP A 8 5.01 8.25 6.91
CA ASP A 8 3.74 8.63 7.51
C ASP A 8 3.07 9.64 6.59
N VAL A 9 1.93 9.24 6.03
CA VAL A 9 1.24 9.96 4.97
C VAL A 9 -0.07 10.49 5.52
N VAL A 10 -0.27 11.80 5.40
CA VAL A 10 -1.56 12.45 5.57
C VAL A 10 -2.08 12.86 4.19
N PHE A 11 -3.33 12.52 3.90
CA PHE A 11 -4.02 12.96 2.68
C PHE A 11 -5.43 13.43 3.05
N TYR A 12 -6.03 14.24 2.18
CA TYR A 12 -7.42 14.70 2.33
C TYR A 12 -8.33 13.86 1.43
N GLY A 13 -9.49 13.42 1.91
CA GLY A 13 -10.41 12.65 1.08
C GLY A 13 -11.79 12.49 1.70
N SER A 14 -12.69 11.85 0.94
CA SER A 14 -14.09 11.66 1.37
C SER A 14 -14.55 10.23 1.27
N SER A 15 -15.15 9.74 2.37
CA SER A 15 -16.07 8.58 2.31
C SER A 15 -15.48 7.37 1.58
N LEU A 16 -14.27 6.99 1.98
CA LEU A 16 -13.34 6.20 1.17
C LEU A 16 -13.51 4.68 1.31
N ASN A 17 -14.35 4.22 2.24
CA ASN A 17 -14.46 2.79 2.54
C ASN A 17 -15.78 2.48 3.25
N TYR A 18 -16.65 1.75 2.58
CA TYR A 18 -17.98 1.41 3.10
C TYR A 18 -18.02 -0.02 3.64
N ASP A 19 -18.83 -0.23 4.67
CA ASP A 19 -19.12 -1.55 5.20
C ASP A 19 -20.31 -2.22 4.49
N GLN A 20 -20.58 -3.48 4.86
CA GLN A 20 -21.68 -4.27 4.31
C GLN A 20 -23.05 -3.60 4.55
N GLY A 21 -23.16 -2.66 5.49
CA GLY A 21 -24.36 -1.87 5.74
C GLY A 21 -25.56 -2.72 6.18
N SER A 22 -26.71 -2.08 6.40
CA SER A 22 -27.98 -2.76 6.69
C SER A 22 -29.08 -2.20 5.80
N GLY A 23 -29.74 -3.06 5.03
CA GLY A 23 -30.78 -2.66 4.08
C GLY A 23 -30.28 -1.61 3.08
N ASN A 24 -30.93 -0.44 3.07
CA ASN A 24 -30.58 0.68 2.19
C ASN A 24 -29.61 1.69 2.85
N TYR A 25 -28.92 1.30 3.93
CA TYR A 25 -27.95 2.13 4.61
C TYR A 25 -26.52 1.75 4.23
N GLN A 26 -25.78 2.70 3.66
CA GLN A 26 -24.39 2.52 3.28
C GLN A 26 -23.48 3.16 4.33
N GLU A 27 -23.12 2.35 5.32
CA GLU A 27 -22.28 2.75 6.45
C GLU A 27 -20.80 2.87 6.05
N LEU A 28 -20.09 3.86 6.58
CA LEU A 28 -18.64 3.94 6.48
C LEU A 28 -17.98 2.98 7.49
N LYS A 29 -16.84 2.40 7.13
CA LYS A 29 -16.05 1.65 8.10
C LYS A 29 -15.53 2.61 9.17
N LYS A 30 -15.80 2.31 10.43
CA LYS A 30 -15.48 3.17 11.58
C LYS A 30 -14.72 2.39 12.65
N ILE A 31 -13.96 3.10 13.47
CA ILE A 31 -13.28 2.57 14.66
C ILE A 31 -13.45 3.54 15.82
N THR A 32 -13.73 3.01 17.02
CA THR A 32 -13.77 3.82 18.24
C THR A 32 -12.37 3.93 18.82
N ARG A 33 -11.91 5.16 19.11
CA ARG A 33 -10.62 5.40 19.78
C ARG A 33 -10.80 5.54 21.29
N TRP A 34 -9.69 5.71 22.01
CA TRP A 34 -9.64 5.80 23.48
C TRP A 34 -10.45 6.96 24.05
N ASP A 35 -10.70 8.00 23.27
CA ASP A 35 -11.51 9.17 23.61
C ASP A 35 -13.02 8.90 23.51
N GLY A 36 -13.42 7.67 23.15
CA GLY A 36 -14.80 7.25 22.99
C GLY A 36 -15.47 7.74 21.70
N ARG A 37 -14.75 8.47 20.83
CA ARG A 37 -15.28 8.97 19.57
C ARG A 37 -15.05 7.99 18.43
N GLN A 38 -15.91 8.04 17.42
CA GLN A 38 -15.80 7.22 16.21
C GLN A 38 -14.99 7.97 15.14
N TYR A 39 -14.12 7.24 14.46
CA TYR A 39 -13.27 7.73 13.38
C TYR A 39 -13.49 6.87 12.14
N THR A 40 -13.50 7.48 10.96
CA THR A 40 -13.62 6.71 9.70
C THR A 40 -12.30 6.03 9.35
N LEU A 41 -12.41 4.85 8.74
CA LEU A 41 -11.32 3.91 8.54
C LEU A 41 -11.26 3.42 7.09
N VAL A 42 -10.16 3.71 6.41
CA VAL A 42 -9.79 3.02 5.17
C VAL A 42 -8.91 1.82 5.51
N SER A 43 -9.35 0.64 5.11
CA SER A 43 -8.64 -0.59 5.44
C SER A 43 -7.28 -0.61 4.74
N ARG A 44 -6.27 -1.19 5.39
CA ARG A 44 -4.95 -1.40 4.76
C ARG A 44 -5.05 -2.20 3.45
N TYR A 45 -6.02 -3.11 3.35
CA TYR A 45 -6.31 -3.88 2.14
C TYR A 45 -6.87 -3.01 1.03
N ALA A 46 -7.78 -2.09 1.36
CA ALA A 46 -8.34 -1.13 0.42
C ALA A 46 -7.26 -0.17 -0.10
N LEU A 47 -6.37 0.32 0.78
CA LEU A 47 -5.21 1.12 0.38
C LEU A 47 -4.25 0.33 -0.51
N ARG A 48 -3.91 -0.91 -0.14
CA ARG A 48 -3.05 -1.78 -0.95
C ARG A 48 -3.63 -1.99 -2.35
N TYR A 49 -4.93 -2.27 -2.45
CA TYR A 49 -5.60 -2.43 -3.74
C TYR A 49 -5.47 -1.16 -4.60
N SER A 50 -5.82 0.01 -4.05
CA SER A 50 -5.72 1.29 -4.76
C SER A 50 -4.28 1.64 -5.16
N LEU A 51 -3.30 1.28 -4.32
CA LEU A 51 -1.88 1.48 -4.61
C LEU A 51 -1.41 0.60 -5.77
N LEU A 52 -1.79 -0.68 -5.78
CA LEU A 52 -1.48 -1.60 -6.88
C LEU A 52 -2.08 -1.13 -8.20
N GLU A 53 -3.37 -0.77 -8.18
CA GLU A 53 -4.10 -0.27 -9.35
C GLU A 53 -3.49 1.04 -9.88
N THR A 54 -3.19 1.99 -8.98
CA THR A 54 -2.53 3.25 -9.36
C THR A 54 -1.19 2.98 -10.03
N GLY A 55 -0.33 2.15 -9.41
CA GLY A 55 0.98 1.88 -9.99
C GLY A 55 0.93 1.11 -11.32
N GLN A 56 -0.08 0.26 -11.52
CA GLN A 56 -0.33 -0.39 -12.80
C GLN A 56 -0.76 0.63 -13.87
N LYS A 57 -1.73 1.51 -13.55
CA LYS A 57 -2.21 2.57 -14.46
C LYS A 57 -1.12 3.57 -14.85
N LEU A 58 -0.19 3.85 -13.93
CA LEU A 58 0.98 4.71 -14.18
C LEU A 58 2.12 3.98 -14.92
N GLY A 59 1.97 2.69 -15.23
CA GLY A 59 3.01 1.89 -15.89
C GLY A 59 4.25 1.63 -15.03
N LEU A 60 4.16 1.85 -13.71
CA LEU A 60 5.27 1.62 -12.77
C LEU A 60 5.55 0.13 -12.63
N TRP A 61 4.52 -0.71 -12.72
CA TRP A 61 4.66 -2.16 -12.63
C TRP A 61 3.56 -2.92 -13.35
N GLU A 62 3.86 -4.19 -13.61
CA GLU A 62 2.89 -5.17 -14.09
C GLU A 62 2.29 -5.92 -12.89
N VAL A 63 0.99 -6.18 -12.95
CA VAL A 63 0.26 -7.06 -12.03
C VAL A 63 0.09 -8.40 -12.74
N ALA A 64 0.14 -9.50 -12.02
CA ALA A 64 -0.01 -10.83 -12.59
C ALA A 64 -1.38 -10.98 -13.24
N ASP A 65 -1.40 -11.53 -14.45
CA ASP A 65 -2.63 -11.79 -15.19
C ASP A 65 -3.37 -13.01 -14.62
N GLY A 66 -4.63 -13.19 -15.05
CA GLY A 66 -5.48 -14.31 -14.63
C GLY A 66 -4.87 -15.69 -14.88
N ALA A 67 -4.04 -15.87 -15.91
CA ALA A 67 -3.42 -17.15 -16.25
C ALA A 67 -2.26 -17.51 -15.30
N LYS A 68 -1.82 -16.56 -14.46
CA LYS A 68 -0.83 -16.79 -13.39
C LYS A 68 -1.44 -17.29 -12.09
N PHE A 69 -2.77 -17.40 -12.01
CA PHE A 69 -3.47 -17.87 -10.84
C PHE A 69 -4.10 -19.24 -11.07
N VAL A 70 -4.17 -20.01 -9.99
CA VAL A 70 -4.83 -21.32 -9.93
C VAL A 70 -5.75 -21.37 -8.72
N GLU A 71 -6.81 -22.16 -8.84
CA GLU A 71 -7.66 -22.52 -7.71
C GLU A 71 -7.01 -23.67 -6.92
N SER A 72 -7.00 -23.57 -5.60
CA SER A 72 -6.50 -24.62 -4.71
C SER A 72 -7.46 -24.82 -3.55
N GLY A 73 -7.73 -26.07 -3.19
CA GLY A 73 -8.68 -26.44 -2.15
C GLY A 73 -9.82 -27.33 -2.63
N THR A 74 -10.87 -27.44 -1.81
CA THR A 74 -12.04 -28.27 -2.09
C THR A 74 -13.31 -27.60 -1.57
N GLY A 75 -14.34 -27.55 -2.42
CA GLY A 75 -15.65 -26.98 -2.09
C GLY A 75 -15.55 -25.50 -1.72
N ASP A 76 -16.25 -25.09 -0.67
CA ASP A 76 -16.32 -23.69 -0.20
C ASP A 76 -14.99 -23.14 0.35
N LYS A 77 -13.96 -23.98 0.48
CA LYS A 77 -12.61 -23.58 0.94
C LYS A 77 -11.63 -23.34 -0.20
N THR A 78 -12.12 -23.27 -1.43
CA THR A 78 -11.28 -23.02 -2.61
C THR A 78 -10.77 -21.58 -2.58
N VAL A 79 -9.46 -21.40 -2.71
CA VAL A 79 -8.79 -20.10 -2.74
C VAL A 79 -8.10 -19.88 -4.08
N ILE A 80 -8.04 -18.63 -4.51
CA ILE A 80 -7.25 -18.21 -5.67
C ILE A 80 -5.84 -17.87 -5.18
N GLN A 81 -4.83 -18.49 -5.78
CA GLN A 81 -3.43 -18.30 -5.42
C GLN A 81 -2.51 -18.30 -6.65
N PRO A 82 -1.28 -17.76 -6.56
CA PRO A 82 -0.34 -17.84 -7.67
C PRO A 82 0.04 -19.28 -8.02
N ALA A 83 0.25 -19.55 -9.31
CA ALA A 83 0.72 -20.84 -9.78
C ALA A 83 2.10 -21.19 -9.19
N VAL A 84 2.28 -22.44 -8.78
CA VAL A 84 3.54 -22.95 -8.20
C VAL A 84 4.73 -22.76 -9.15
N ASP A 85 4.48 -22.83 -10.46
CA ASP A 85 5.49 -22.65 -11.50
C ASP A 85 6.23 -21.31 -11.39
N LEU A 86 5.53 -20.25 -10.95
CA LEU A 86 6.10 -18.90 -10.74
C LEU A 86 7.16 -18.87 -9.62
N LEU A 87 7.03 -19.77 -8.63
CA LEU A 87 8.00 -19.91 -7.56
C LEU A 87 9.29 -20.50 -8.10
N PHE A 88 9.19 -21.61 -8.83
CA PHE A 88 10.37 -22.36 -9.25
C PHE A 88 11.11 -21.70 -10.40
N ASN A 89 10.41 -21.00 -11.29
CA ASN A 89 11.07 -20.25 -12.37
C ASN A 89 11.57 -18.86 -11.91
N GLY A 90 11.17 -18.40 -10.73
CA GLY A 90 11.52 -17.11 -10.14
C GLY A 90 10.73 -15.91 -10.68
N ASP A 91 9.79 -16.12 -11.60
CA ASP A 91 8.95 -15.06 -12.18
C ASP A 91 8.14 -14.32 -11.12
N ILE A 92 7.88 -14.94 -9.96
CA ILE A 92 7.18 -14.29 -8.86
C ILE A 92 7.87 -12.99 -8.41
N LEU A 93 9.20 -12.89 -8.55
CA LEU A 93 9.98 -11.68 -8.24
C LEU A 93 9.81 -10.57 -9.27
N LEU A 94 9.31 -10.88 -10.47
CA LEU A 94 9.06 -9.89 -11.53
C LEU A 94 7.84 -9.03 -11.19
N TYR A 95 6.84 -9.62 -10.54
CA TYR A 95 5.60 -8.97 -10.15
C TYR A 95 5.74 -8.23 -8.81
N PRO A 96 5.68 -6.89 -8.80
CA PRO A 96 5.92 -6.11 -7.59
C PRO A 96 4.84 -6.32 -6.53
N GLU A 97 3.66 -6.79 -6.91
CA GLU A 97 2.60 -7.12 -5.96
C GLU A 97 3.03 -8.22 -4.97
N PHE A 98 3.76 -9.24 -5.43
CA PHE A 98 4.26 -10.34 -4.60
C PHE A 98 5.58 -9.97 -3.93
N ASP A 99 6.40 -9.18 -4.61
CA ASP A 99 7.68 -8.70 -4.07
C ASP A 99 7.49 -7.70 -2.92
N LEU A 100 6.51 -6.79 -3.03
CA LEU A 100 6.20 -5.78 -2.01
C LEU A 100 5.23 -6.28 -0.95
N PHE A 101 4.22 -7.06 -1.33
CA PHE A 101 3.11 -7.42 -0.42
C PHE A 101 3.06 -8.88 0.01
N GLY A 102 3.99 -9.71 -0.48
CA GLY A 102 4.03 -11.13 -0.16
C GLY A 102 2.87 -11.91 -0.78
N TYR A 103 2.81 -13.20 -0.41
CA TYR A 103 1.84 -14.15 -0.93
C TYR A 103 1.74 -15.37 -0.02
N LEU A 104 0.70 -16.19 -0.24
CA LEU A 104 0.51 -17.51 0.37
C LEU A 104 0.07 -18.49 -0.71
N ILE A 105 0.75 -19.65 -0.78
CA ILE A 105 0.48 -20.74 -1.71
C ILE A 105 0.37 -22.03 -0.89
N THR A 106 -0.85 -22.58 -0.84
CA THR A 106 -1.20 -23.71 0.04
C THR A 106 -0.94 -25.08 -0.57
N SER A 107 -0.66 -25.15 -1.87
CA SER A 107 -0.48 -26.40 -2.63
C SER A 107 0.83 -27.11 -2.31
N LEU A 108 1.86 -26.37 -1.84
CA LEU A 108 3.16 -26.92 -1.45
C LEU A 108 3.17 -27.48 -0.01
N THR A 109 4.24 -28.21 0.32
CA THR A 109 4.46 -28.79 1.65
C THR A 109 5.90 -28.52 2.12
N PRO A 110 6.13 -27.69 3.15
CA PRO A 110 5.17 -26.81 3.80
C PRO A 110 4.56 -25.81 2.81
N GLN A 111 3.47 -25.16 3.22
CA GLN A 111 2.87 -24.10 2.42
C GLN A 111 3.92 -23.02 2.14
N ALA A 112 4.04 -22.61 0.88
CA ALA A 112 4.96 -21.56 0.52
C ALA A 112 4.32 -20.22 0.88
N SER A 113 5.03 -19.42 1.67
CA SER A 113 4.55 -18.11 2.07
C SER A 113 5.69 -17.12 2.04
N ARG A 114 5.36 -15.89 1.69
CA ARG A 114 6.27 -14.76 1.79
C ARG A 114 5.63 -13.69 2.65
N VAL A 115 6.28 -13.37 3.75
CA VAL A 115 5.87 -12.24 4.60
C VAL A 115 6.05 -10.95 3.82
N SER A 116 5.03 -10.09 3.85
CA SER A 116 5.00 -8.78 3.20
C SER A 116 6.18 -7.89 3.64
N PRO A 117 7.12 -7.55 2.74
CA PRO A 117 8.19 -6.61 3.05
C PRO A 117 7.65 -5.20 3.33
N THR A 118 6.62 -4.78 2.59
CA THR A 118 5.91 -3.50 2.77
C THR A 118 4.70 -3.70 3.66
N LYS A 119 4.63 -3.03 4.81
CA LYS A 119 3.52 -3.10 5.76
C LYS A 119 2.77 -1.78 5.77
N LEU A 120 1.45 -1.83 5.57
CA LEU A 120 0.57 -0.66 5.65
C LEU A 120 -0.25 -0.72 6.93
N SER A 121 -0.37 0.43 7.60
CA SER A 121 -1.39 0.63 8.63
C SER A 121 -2.74 0.97 7.98
N HIS A 122 -3.81 0.94 8.77
CA HIS A 122 -5.07 1.54 8.34
C HIS A 122 -4.95 3.07 8.23
N ALA A 123 -5.57 3.65 7.21
CA ALA A 123 -5.82 5.09 7.19
C ALA A 123 -7.01 5.38 8.09
N ILE A 124 -6.79 6.24 9.08
CA ILE A 124 -7.82 6.65 10.04
C ILE A 124 -7.97 8.16 9.94
N SER A 125 -9.19 8.66 10.00
CA SER A 125 -9.42 10.11 10.05
C SER A 125 -8.70 10.76 11.24
N LEU A 126 -8.29 12.01 11.07
CA LEU A 126 -7.73 12.84 12.13
C LEU A 126 -8.82 13.52 12.95
N THR A 127 -10.00 13.75 12.36
CA THR A 127 -11.18 14.24 13.07
C THR A 127 -12.21 13.14 13.31
N PRO A 128 -13.02 13.26 14.38
CA PRO A 128 -14.09 12.32 14.67
C PRO A 128 -15.23 12.47 13.67
N PHE A 129 -15.85 11.35 13.32
CA PHE A 129 -17.02 11.29 12.46
C PHE A 129 -18.24 11.88 13.17
N GLN A 130 -18.97 12.77 12.49
CA GLN A 130 -20.13 13.48 13.04
C GLN A 130 -21.49 12.94 12.55
N TYR A 131 -21.51 11.74 11.95
CA TYR A 131 -22.74 11.13 11.42
C TYR A 131 -23.39 11.92 10.29
N ASP A 132 -22.58 12.63 9.51
CA ASP A 132 -23.06 13.27 8.29
C ASP A 132 -23.55 12.22 7.31
N THR A 133 -24.77 12.43 6.82
CA THR A 133 -25.44 11.49 5.92
C THR A 133 -26.09 12.22 4.76
N GLN A 134 -26.05 11.58 3.60
CA GLN A 134 -26.71 12.02 2.38
C GLN A 134 -27.85 11.05 2.04
N PHE A 135 -29.04 11.61 1.77
CA PHE A 135 -30.15 10.86 1.19
C PHE A 135 -30.04 10.87 -0.33
N ALA A 136 -30.07 9.68 -0.91
CA ALA A 136 -29.99 9.46 -2.35
C ALA A 136 -31.15 8.58 -2.83
N GLY A 137 -31.48 8.69 -4.12
CA GLY A 137 -32.54 7.88 -4.70
C GLY A 137 -32.49 7.84 -6.21
N ASN A 138 -33.08 6.80 -6.79
CA ASN A 138 -33.04 6.55 -8.24
C ASN A 138 -34.17 7.26 -9.01
N LEU A 139 -34.53 8.49 -8.64
CA LEU A 139 -35.70 9.22 -9.18
C LEU A 139 -35.73 9.26 -10.71
N GLY A 140 -34.58 9.48 -11.35
CA GLY A 140 -34.47 9.50 -12.80
C GLY A 140 -34.83 8.16 -13.47
N LEU A 141 -34.46 7.03 -12.85
CA LEU A 141 -34.84 5.69 -13.32
C LEU A 141 -36.33 5.43 -13.11
N ALA A 142 -36.87 5.81 -11.95
CA ALA A 142 -38.29 5.66 -11.63
C ALA A 142 -39.17 6.43 -12.64
N LYS A 143 -38.80 7.67 -12.99
CA LYS A 143 -39.50 8.48 -14.00
C LYS A 143 -39.53 7.82 -15.38
N ARG A 144 -38.40 7.26 -15.84
CA ARG A 144 -38.34 6.57 -17.15
C ARG A 144 -39.16 5.28 -17.18
N ARG A 145 -39.34 4.62 -16.03
CA ARG A 145 -40.14 3.40 -15.89
C ARG A 145 -41.65 3.66 -15.78
N LEU A 146 -42.03 4.86 -15.32
CA LEU A 146 -43.43 5.23 -15.04
C LEU A 146 -44.39 4.96 -16.22
N PRO A 147 -44.09 5.32 -17.49
CA PRO A 147 -45.00 5.06 -18.60
C PRO A 147 -45.23 3.56 -18.89
N ILE A 148 -44.29 2.70 -18.51
CA ILE A 148 -44.34 1.25 -18.78
C ILE A 148 -45.06 0.50 -17.66
N LYS A 149 -44.81 0.89 -16.39
CA LYS A 149 -45.30 0.15 -15.21
C LYS A 149 -46.42 0.86 -14.47
N GLY A 150 -46.75 2.11 -14.81
CA GLY A 150 -47.80 2.91 -14.18
C GLY A 150 -47.55 3.25 -12.70
N LYS A 151 -46.37 2.93 -12.16
CA LYS A 151 -46.04 3.09 -10.74
C LYS A 151 -44.70 3.81 -10.55
N MET A 152 -44.68 4.76 -9.62
CA MET A 152 -43.50 5.53 -9.23
C MET A 152 -42.78 4.85 -8.05
N ASP A 153 -42.02 3.79 -8.34
CA ASP A 153 -41.20 3.09 -7.34
C ASP A 153 -39.83 3.77 -7.23
N ILE A 154 -39.64 4.64 -6.24
CA ILE A 154 -38.33 5.26 -5.93
C ILE A 154 -37.65 4.43 -4.84
N ASN A 155 -36.46 3.92 -5.15
CA ASN A 155 -35.59 3.26 -4.18
C ASN A 155 -34.71 4.33 -3.54
N ILE A 156 -34.97 4.61 -2.27
CA ILE A 156 -34.22 5.57 -1.45
C ILE A 156 -33.17 4.81 -0.67
N PHE A 157 -31.99 5.40 -0.55
CA PHE A 157 -30.90 4.90 0.27
C PHE A 157 -30.16 6.05 0.93
N THR A 158 -29.50 5.76 2.05
CA THR A 158 -28.74 6.73 2.83
C THR A 158 -27.27 6.34 2.79
N ILE A 159 -26.40 7.33 2.64
CA ILE A 159 -24.95 7.14 2.57
C ILE A 159 -24.32 7.99 3.65
N GLU A 160 -23.45 7.41 4.48
CA GLU A 160 -22.59 8.20 5.37
C GLU A 160 -21.50 8.89 4.56
N GLU A 161 -21.25 10.16 4.86
CA GLU A 161 -20.22 10.96 4.23
C GLU A 161 -19.27 11.55 5.27
N HIS A 162 -17.97 11.57 4.99
CA HIS A 162 -17.00 12.20 5.88
C HIS A 162 -15.80 12.72 5.09
N PHE A 163 -15.70 14.04 5.02
CA PHE A 163 -14.62 14.77 4.35
C PHE A 163 -13.61 15.23 5.41
N THR A 164 -12.40 14.69 5.37
CA THR A 164 -11.37 15.04 6.35
C THR A 164 -9.98 14.58 5.90
N TYR A 165 -8.97 14.95 6.67
CA TYR A 165 -7.63 14.37 6.61
C TYR A 165 -7.58 12.98 7.25
N TYR A 166 -6.93 12.06 6.55
CA TYR A 166 -6.64 10.71 6.99
C TYR A 166 -5.14 10.51 7.12
N ILE A 167 -4.72 9.71 8.11
CA ILE A 167 -3.31 9.37 8.32
C ILE A 167 -3.08 7.86 8.29
N TYR A 168 -2.04 7.44 7.57
CA TYR A 168 -1.53 6.08 7.58
C TYR A 168 -0.01 6.04 7.47
N SER A 169 0.58 4.97 7.99
CA SER A 169 1.99 4.66 7.80
C SER A 169 2.22 3.50 6.83
N ILE A 170 3.35 3.58 6.12
CA ILE A 170 3.94 2.51 5.32
C ILE A 170 5.35 2.25 5.86
N VAL A 171 5.67 0.99 6.16
CA VAL A 171 7.00 0.57 6.60
C VAL A 171 7.51 -0.49 5.64
N VAL A 172 8.68 -0.28 5.03
CA VAL A 172 9.29 -1.19 4.08
C VAL A 172 10.58 -1.75 4.65
N ASP A 173 10.64 -3.07 4.78
CA ASP A 173 11.90 -3.80 4.98
C ASP A 173 12.59 -3.96 3.62
N VAL A 174 13.63 -3.16 3.40
CA VAL A 174 14.32 -3.05 2.11
C VAL A 174 15.17 -4.29 1.82
N ASP A 175 15.65 -4.97 2.86
CA ASP A 175 16.51 -6.16 2.71
C ASP A 175 15.75 -7.41 2.32
N ALA A 176 14.45 -7.45 2.62
CA ALA A 176 13.52 -8.49 2.20
C ALA A 176 13.02 -8.31 0.76
N LEU A 177 13.28 -7.17 0.11
CA LEU A 177 12.93 -6.94 -1.30
C LEU A 177 13.85 -7.71 -2.25
N CYS A 178 13.28 -8.12 -3.38
CA CYS A 178 13.96 -8.83 -4.46
C CYS A 178 14.55 -10.19 -4.05
N LYS A 179 14.11 -10.74 -2.92
CA LYS A 179 14.49 -12.07 -2.43
C LYS A 179 13.26 -12.94 -2.26
N ASN A 180 13.34 -14.18 -2.68
CA ASN A 180 12.27 -15.16 -2.51
C ASN A 180 12.84 -16.45 -1.92
N GLU A 181 12.18 -16.98 -0.90
CA GLU A 181 12.59 -18.22 -0.25
C GLU A 181 11.43 -19.21 -0.26
N VAL A 182 11.71 -20.44 -0.68
CA VAL A 182 10.72 -21.51 -0.76
C VAL A 182 11.29 -22.75 -0.10
N TYR A 183 10.51 -23.32 0.82
CA TYR A 183 10.86 -24.52 1.56
C TYR A 183 10.05 -25.69 1.00
N ILE A 184 10.74 -26.78 0.65
CA ILE A 184 10.16 -27.97 0.01
C ILE A 184 10.56 -29.17 0.84
N SER A 185 9.63 -29.77 1.56
CA SER A 185 9.86 -31.04 2.26
C SER A 185 10.28 -32.16 1.30
N ALA A 186 11.37 -32.87 1.60
CA ALA A 186 11.85 -33.97 0.78
C ALA A 186 10.90 -35.18 0.81
N LYS A 187 10.19 -35.39 1.93
CA LYS A 187 9.22 -36.47 2.11
C LYS A 187 8.16 -36.06 3.11
N ASP A 188 6.89 -36.25 2.74
CA ASP A 188 5.74 -36.18 3.64
C ASP A 188 4.79 -37.35 3.30
N LYS A 189 3.72 -37.54 4.08
CA LYS A 189 2.76 -38.64 3.92
C LYS A 189 2.22 -38.76 2.49
N ASP A 190 2.00 -37.62 1.82
CA ASP A 190 1.32 -37.56 0.53
C ASP A 190 2.17 -37.00 -0.62
N TRP A 191 3.48 -36.81 -0.41
CA TRP A 191 4.41 -36.40 -1.47
C TRP A 191 5.89 -36.76 -1.20
N THR A 192 6.69 -36.78 -2.26
CA THR A 192 8.15 -36.85 -2.20
C THR A 192 8.73 -35.84 -3.17
N ALA A 193 9.82 -35.19 -2.76
CA ALA A 193 10.56 -34.25 -3.57
C ALA A 193 12.04 -34.63 -3.59
N LYS A 194 12.67 -34.55 -4.77
CA LYS A 194 14.11 -34.75 -4.94
C LYS A 194 14.68 -33.63 -5.78
N VAL A 195 15.77 -33.05 -5.32
CA VAL A 195 16.53 -32.07 -6.11
C VAL A 195 17.87 -32.68 -6.51
N THR A 196 18.11 -32.74 -7.81
CA THR A 196 19.43 -33.02 -8.38
C THR A 196 20.01 -31.74 -8.98
N GLU A 197 21.33 -31.63 -8.98
CA GLU A 197 22.03 -30.44 -9.45
C GLU A 197 22.88 -30.79 -10.66
N ASN A 198 22.77 -29.97 -11.69
CA ASN A 198 23.65 -29.97 -12.86
C ASN A 198 24.50 -28.68 -12.85
N ASN A 199 25.40 -28.53 -13.83
CA ASN A 199 26.26 -27.34 -13.92
C ASN A 199 25.46 -26.03 -13.98
N GLU A 200 24.34 -26.01 -14.71
CA GLU A 200 23.58 -24.79 -15.00
C GLU A 200 22.22 -24.68 -14.30
N SER A 201 21.70 -25.79 -13.75
CA SER A 201 20.34 -25.83 -13.21
C SER A 201 20.18 -26.87 -12.10
N TYR A 202 19.13 -26.70 -11.30
CA TYR A 202 18.59 -27.70 -10.41
C TYR A 202 17.38 -28.37 -11.07
N ILE A 203 17.28 -29.69 -10.94
CA ILE A 203 16.13 -30.46 -11.37
C ILE A 203 15.36 -30.85 -10.12
N LEU A 204 14.14 -30.34 -9.99
CA LEU A 204 13.22 -30.67 -8.91
C LEU A 204 12.18 -31.65 -9.42
N GLU A 205 12.17 -32.86 -8.86
CA GLU A 205 11.20 -33.90 -9.17
C GLU A 205 10.25 -34.04 -7.98
N ILE A 206 8.95 -33.89 -8.23
CA ILE A 206 7.88 -33.99 -7.23
C ILE A 206 6.94 -35.11 -7.63
N SER A 207 6.61 -35.99 -6.69
CA SER A 207 5.62 -37.05 -6.90
C SER A 207 4.73 -37.24 -5.67
N GLY A 208 3.53 -37.78 -5.86
CA GLY A 208 2.58 -38.06 -4.78
C GLY A 208 1.13 -37.71 -5.13
N ASN A 209 0.20 -38.17 -4.30
CA ASN A 209 -1.23 -37.94 -4.52
C ASN A 209 -1.61 -36.46 -4.35
N LYS A 210 -0.98 -35.75 -3.40
CA LYS A 210 -1.23 -34.32 -3.19
C LYS A 210 -0.77 -33.49 -4.40
N ALA A 211 0.42 -33.74 -4.93
CA ALA A 211 0.94 -33.03 -6.10
C ALA A 211 0.03 -33.20 -7.33
N LYS A 212 -0.49 -34.41 -7.57
CA LYS A 212 -1.45 -34.66 -8.65
C LYS A 212 -2.77 -33.92 -8.44
N LYS A 213 -3.31 -33.94 -7.21
CA LYS A 213 -4.56 -33.26 -6.87
C LYS A 213 -4.48 -31.75 -7.07
N GLU A 214 -3.34 -31.16 -6.72
CA GLU A 214 -3.06 -29.71 -6.83
C GLU A 214 -2.55 -29.31 -8.23
N GLY A 215 -2.49 -30.22 -9.20
CA GLY A 215 -2.03 -29.93 -10.56
C GLY A 215 -0.55 -29.52 -10.66
N ILE A 216 0.29 -29.93 -9.71
CA ILE A 216 1.72 -29.62 -9.70
C ILE A 216 2.46 -30.49 -10.72
N ASN A 217 3.32 -29.89 -11.53
CA ASN A 217 4.13 -30.62 -12.51
C ASN A 217 5.08 -31.59 -11.79
N SER A 218 5.28 -32.77 -12.38
CA SER A 218 6.15 -33.80 -11.79
C SER A 218 7.63 -33.44 -11.81
N LYS A 219 8.03 -32.48 -12.67
CA LYS A 219 9.41 -32.10 -12.89
C LYS A 219 9.55 -30.61 -13.23
N TYR A 220 10.49 -29.95 -12.58
CA TYR A 220 10.86 -28.56 -12.82
C TYR A 220 12.36 -28.45 -13.11
N VAL A 221 12.70 -27.63 -14.10
CA VAL A 221 14.08 -27.24 -14.39
C VAL A 221 14.28 -25.81 -13.92
N ILE A 222 15.09 -25.65 -12.88
CA ILE A 222 15.31 -24.39 -12.16
C ILE A 222 16.72 -23.89 -12.51
N PRO A 223 16.87 -22.89 -13.38
CA PRO A 223 18.19 -22.37 -13.74
C PRO A 223 18.87 -21.71 -12.53
N LYS A 224 20.20 -21.90 -12.40
CA LYS A 224 21.02 -21.23 -11.39
C LYS A 224 21.09 -19.73 -11.64
N GLU A 225 21.15 -19.33 -12.90
CA GLU A 225 21.04 -17.94 -13.32
C GLU A 225 20.07 -17.84 -14.49
N ARG A 226 19.14 -16.88 -14.43
CA ARG A 226 18.22 -16.60 -15.51
C ARG A 226 18.18 -15.11 -15.78
N VAL A 227 18.51 -14.74 -17.02
CA VAL A 227 18.38 -13.36 -17.49
C VAL A 227 16.91 -13.06 -17.78
N VAL A 228 16.44 -11.95 -17.23
CA VAL A 228 15.07 -11.45 -17.36
C VAL A 228 15.11 -9.97 -17.70
N ARG A 229 14.05 -9.48 -18.37
CA ARG A 229 13.90 -8.05 -18.66
C ARG A 229 12.91 -7.43 -17.68
N ILE A 230 13.33 -6.35 -17.04
CA ILE A 230 12.49 -5.55 -16.15
C ILE A 230 12.40 -4.11 -16.65
N LYS A 231 11.35 -3.38 -16.25
CA LYS A 231 11.25 -1.93 -16.47
C LYS A 231 11.85 -1.22 -15.25
N ASN A 232 12.65 -0.18 -15.44
CA ASN A 232 13.09 0.73 -14.37
C ASN A 232 11.98 1.75 -14.01
N SER A 233 12.24 2.69 -13.10
CA SER A 233 11.31 3.74 -12.64
C SER A 233 11.03 4.84 -13.67
N GLN A 234 11.80 4.87 -14.77
CA GLN A 234 11.61 5.74 -15.93
C GLN A 234 10.89 5.01 -17.09
N GLY A 235 10.60 3.71 -16.95
CA GLY A 235 9.93 2.90 -17.97
C GLY A 235 10.87 2.19 -18.96
N ASN A 236 12.18 2.38 -18.85
CA ASN A 236 13.17 1.76 -19.75
C ASN A 236 13.39 0.29 -19.40
N HIS A 237 13.61 -0.55 -20.41
CA HIS A 237 13.94 -1.96 -20.22
C HIS A 237 15.41 -2.13 -19.82
N VAL A 238 15.63 -2.90 -18.76
CA VAL A 238 16.95 -3.23 -18.20
C VAL A 238 17.06 -4.73 -18.02
N ASN A 239 18.24 -5.28 -18.27
CA ASN A 239 18.53 -6.68 -18.01
C ASN A 239 18.78 -6.89 -16.52
N ALA A 240 18.08 -7.88 -15.97
CA ALA A 240 18.27 -8.36 -14.60
C ALA A 240 18.51 -9.86 -14.60
N ILE A 241 19.06 -10.36 -13.51
CA ILE A 241 19.43 -11.75 -13.33
C ILE A 241 18.75 -12.24 -12.06
N ILE A 242 17.98 -13.32 -12.20
CA ILE A 242 17.49 -14.11 -11.07
C ILE A 242 18.55 -15.17 -10.80
N ARG A 243 19.20 -15.09 -9.65
CA ARG A 243 20.11 -16.13 -9.16
C ARG A 243 19.37 -17.05 -8.23
N THR A 244 19.57 -18.34 -8.41
CA THR A 244 18.93 -19.38 -7.61
C THR A 244 19.98 -20.26 -6.96
N ARG A 245 19.82 -20.49 -5.66
CA ARG A 245 20.58 -21.49 -4.90
C ARG A 245 19.62 -22.43 -4.18
N VAL A 246 20.01 -23.69 -4.05
CA VAL A 246 19.26 -24.68 -3.27
C VAL A 246 20.15 -25.22 -2.17
N GLU A 247 19.74 -25.00 -0.93
CA GLU A 247 20.40 -25.54 0.25
C GLU A 247 19.62 -26.76 0.76
N LYS A 248 20.33 -27.77 1.29
CA LYS A 248 19.73 -28.99 1.86
C LYS A 248 19.75 -28.88 3.37
N ILE A 249 18.58 -28.90 3.99
CA ILE A 249 18.44 -28.97 5.44
C ILE A 249 18.31 -30.45 5.81
N LEU A 250 19.30 -30.94 6.57
CA LEU A 250 19.38 -32.34 6.98
C LEU A 250 18.72 -32.56 8.35
N ASP A 251 18.48 -33.83 8.65
CA ASP A 251 18.12 -34.27 10.01
C ASP A 251 19.26 -34.06 11.00
N ARG A 252 18.98 -34.27 12.30
CA ARG A 252 19.98 -34.09 13.38
C ARG A 252 21.22 -34.96 13.19
N ASP A 253 21.09 -36.09 12.50
CA ASP A 253 22.17 -37.04 12.26
C ASP A 253 22.92 -36.77 10.94
N ASN A 254 22.55 -35.74 10.18
CA ASN A 254 23.08 -35.39 8.85
C ASN A 254 23.01 -36.52 7.81
N LYS A 255 22.03 -37.44 7.94
CA LYS A 255 21.87 -38.59 7.04
C LYS A 255 20.75 -38.39 6.02
N THR A 256 19.69 -37.69 6.42
CA THR A 256 18.48 -37.57 5.60
C THR A 256 18.21 -36.10 5.28
N VAL A 257 17.96 -35.78 4.02
CA VAL A 257 17.44 -34.46 3.65
C VAL A 257 16.00 -34.36 4.13
N LEU A 258 15.72 -33.38 4.98
CA LEU A 258 14.37 -33.09 5.44
C LEU A 258 13.70 -32.07 4.52
N VAL A 259 14.42 -31.00 4.17
CA VAL A 259 13.88 -29.87 3.40
C VAL A 259 14.91 -29.37 2.41
N TYR A 260 14.45 -29.04 1.21
CA TYR A 260 15.20 -28.23 0.25
C TYR A 260 14.78 -26.77 0.41
N HIS A 261 15.75 -25.90 0.65
CA HIS A 261 15.58 -24.45 0.78
C HIS A 261 16.02 -23.79 -0.51
N LEU A 262 15.05 -23.45 -1.34
CA LEU A 262 15.24 -22.71 -2.59
C LEU A 262 15.29 -21.22 -2.26
N ILE A 263 16.39 -20.56 -2.62
CA ILE A 263 16.59 -19.13 -2.39
C ILE A 263 16.86 -18.47 -3.74
N GLN A 264 16.07 -17.45 -4.04
CA GLN A 264 16.16 -16.69 -5.28
C GLN A 264 16.42 -15.22 -4.96
N GLU A 265 17.32 -14.60 -5.72
CA GLU A 265 17.60 -13.17 -5.62
C GLU A 265 17.60 -12.52 -7.00
N LEU A 266 16.82 -11.46 -7.15
CA LEU A 266 16.76 -10.64 -8.33
C LEU A 266 17.75 -9.47 -8.18
N SER A 267 18.72 -9.39 -9.10
CA SER A 267 19.75 -8.34 -9.12
C SER A 267 20.05 -7.89 -10.55
N SER A 268 20.64 -6.71 -10.73
CA SER A 268 21.10 -6.24 -12.04
C SER A 268 22.51 -5.66 -11.89
N PRO A 269 23.40 -5.86 -12.88
CA PRO A 269 24.69 -5.17 -12.90
C PRO A 269 24.57 -3.69 -13.29
N GLU A 270 23.47 -3.28 -13.93
CA GLU A 270 23.28 -1.93 -14.47
C GLU A 270 22.64 -0.99 -13.44
N ILE A 271 21.71 -1.51 -12.62
CA ILE A 271 20.91 -0.70 -11.69
C ILE A 271 20.71 -1.38 -10.34
N ASN A 272 20.47 -0.57 -9.31
CA ASN A 272 20.01 -1.07 -8.03
C ASN A 272 18.50 -1.33 -8.05
N ILE A 273 18.11 -2.59 -8.27
CA ILE A 273 16.70 -2.99 -8.39
C ILE A 273 15.90 -2.66 -7.12
N ARG A 274 16.49 -2.75 -5.93
CA ARG A 274 15.81 -2.42 -4.67
C ARG A 274 15.49 -0.93 -4.60
N ALA A 275 16.43 -0.07 -4.97
CA ALA A 275 16.20 1.37 -5.07
C ALA A 275 15.06 1.67 -6.06
N GLU A 276 15.08 1.03 -7.23
CA GLU A 276 14.04 1.22 -8.26
C GLU A 276 12.66 0.73 -7.81
N ARG A 277 12.58 -0.37 -7.05
CA ARG A 277 11.33 -0.85 -6.42
C ARG A 277 10.78 0.18 -5.43
N LEU A 278 11.64 0.76 -4.60
CA LEU A 278 11.26 1.79 -3.63
C LEU A 278 10.81 3.09 -4.33
N LYS A 279 11.52 3.53 -5.36
CA LYS A 279 11.13 4.70 -6.16
C LYS A 279 9.76 4.52 -6.81
N LYS A 280 9.50 3.35 -7.39
CA LYS A 280 8.17 3.02 -7.95
C LYS A 280 7.09 3.03 -6.89
N LEU A 281 7.37 2.47 -5.71
CA LEU A 281 6.42 2.51 -4.59
C LEU A 281 6.13 3.95 -4.15
N LEU A 282 7.16 4.79 -4.01
CA LEU A 282 6.99 6.21 -3.67
C LEU A 282 6.19 6.96 -4.73
N LYS A 283 6.48 6.78 -6.01
CA LYS A 283 5.69 7.36 -7.11
C LYS A 283 4.21 6.94 -7.02
N ALA A 284 3.94 5.66 -6.75
CA ALA A 284 2.58 5.18 -6.59
C ALA A 284 1.86 5.80 -5.38
N VAL A 285 2.57 6.08 -4.28
CA VAL A 285 2.04 6.79 -3.10
C VAL A 285 1.79 8.27 -3.41
N LEU A 286 2.75 8.94 -4.07
CA LEU A 286 2.69 10.36 -4.41
C LEU A 286 1.59 10.70 -5.42
N HIS A 287 1.13 9.72 -6.19
CA HIS A 287 0.07 9.85 -7.19
C HIS A 287 -1.15 8.98 -6.88
N LEU A 288 -1.31 8.54 -5.63
CA LEU A 288 -2.33 7.58 -5.22
C LEU A 288 -3.74 8.07 -5.57
N LYS A 289 -4.47 7.26 -6.35
CA LYS A 289 -5.89 7.46 -6.65
C LYS A 289 -6.71 6.31 -6.12
N ARG A 290 -7.98 6.58 -5.84
CA ARG A 290 -8.92 5.54 -5.44
C ARG A 290 -10.23 5.66 -6.19
N SER A 291 -10.51 4.64 -7.00
CA SER A 291 -11.83 4.41 -7.57
C SER A 291 -12.76 3.81 -6.52
N ILE A 292 -13.85 4.50 -6.19
CA ILE A 292 -14.87 3.95 -5.28
C ILE A 292 -16.26 4.47 -5.62
N LYS A 293 -17.22 3.55 -5.76
CA LYS A 293 -18.64 3.85 -6.01
C LYS A 293 -18.86 4.89 -7.15
N GLY A 294 -18.06 4.79 -8.21
CA GLY A 294 -18.14 5.69 -9.37
C GLY A 294 -17.46 7.05 -9.20
N ARG A 295 -16.72 7.27 -8.10
CA ARG A 295 -15.87 8.44 -7.88
C ARG A 295 -14.39 8.06 -8.00
N GLU A 296 -13.58 9.02 -8.43
CA GLU A 296 -12.12 8.96 -8.36
C GLU A 296 -11.65 9.95 -7.29
N GLU A 297 -11.17 9.43 -6.17
CA GLU A 297 -10.69 10.21 -5.04
C GLU A 297 -9.18 10.43 -5.14
N ASP A 298 -8.74 11.65 -4.85
CA ASP A 298 -7.34 12.05 -4.90
C ASP A 298 -6.65 11.88 -3.54
N LEU A 299 -5.90 10.78 -3.36
CA LEU A 299 -5.27 10.43 -2.09
C LEU A 299 -3.79 10.82 -2.04
N ARG A 300 -3.39 11.79 -2.87
CA ARG A 300 -2.02 12.30 -2.86
C ARG A 300 -1.66 12.90 -1.50
N PRO A 301 -0.42 12.73 -1.02
CA PRO A 301 -0.01 13.26 0.27
C PRO A 301 -0.15 14.78 0.33
N ARG A 302 -0.77 15.27 1.40
CA ARG A 302 -0.73 16.68 1.82
C ARG A 302 0.39 16.94 2.80
N LEU A 303 0.71 15.93 3.61
CA LEU A 303 1.88 15.90 4.48
C LEU A 303 2.51 14.50 4.39
N LEU A 304 3.83 14.45 4.25
CA LEU A 304 4.61 13.22 4.23
C LEU A 304 5.78 13.38 5.18
N VAL A 305 5.87 12.51 6.19
CA VAL A 305 7.09 12.32 6.98
C VAL A 305 7.80 11.09 6.42
N LEU A 306 8.98 11.30 5.85
CA LEU A 306 9.80 10.27 5.22
C LEU A 306 11.01 9.97 6.10
N GLY A 307 11.07 8.76 6.65
CA GLY A 307 12.18 8.26 7.44
C GLY A 307 12.99 7.22 6.67
N VAL A 308 14.31 7.42 6.63
CA VAL A 308 15.27 6.54 5.98
C VAL A 308 16.24 6.02 7.03
N TYR A 309 16.26 4.70 7.25
CA TYR A 309 17.03 4.08 8.34
C TYR A 309 17.90 2.94 7.82
N LYS A 310 19.18 2.96 8.18
CA LYS A 310 20.13 1.88 7.94
C LYS A 310 20.78 1.52 9.27
N ASN A 311 20.55 0.29 9.71
CA ASN A 311 21.11 -0.28 10.94
C ASN A 311 20.74 0.47 12.23
N LYS A 312 19.66 1.25 12.18
CA LYS A 312 19.07 1.93 13.33
C LYS A 312 17.59 1.55 13.46
N PRO A 313 17.03 1.56 14.67
CA PRO A 313 15.59 1.38 14.87
C PRO A 313 14.82 2.44 14.07
N TYR A 314 13.89 1.99 13.23
CA TYR A 314 13.01 2.90 12.52
C TYR A 314 11.97 3.49 13.49
N GLN A 315 11.49 4.70 13.18
CA GLN A 315 10.40 5.34 13.91
C GLN A 315 9.28 5.71 12.96
N THR A 316 8.05 5.53 13.43
CA THR A 316 6.84 6.10 12.83
C THR A 316 6.42 7.32 13.63
N PHE A 317 5.99 8.36 12.94
CA PHE A 317 5.48 9.60 13.51
C PHE A 317 3.95 9.70 13.40
N LYS A 318 3.26 8.68 12.88
CA LYS A 318 1.79 8.63 12.78
C LYS A 318 1.05 9.16 14.02
N ASP A 319 1.43 8.69 15.21
CA ASP A 319 0.77 9.06 16.47
C ASP A 319 1.30 10.38 17.07
N ARG A 320 2.22 11.05 16.36
CA ARG A 320 2.82 12.35 16.73
C ARG A 320 2.38 13.47 15.79
N ILE A 321 1.54 13.18 14.80
CA ILE A 321 0.98 14.16 13.87
C ILE A 321 -0.45 14.46 14.30
N GLU A 322 -0.70 15.72 14.64
CA GLU A 322 -2.01 16.22 15.06
C GLU A 322 -2.52 17.26 14.06
N LEU A 323 -3.80 17.21 13.76
CA LEU A 323 -4.50 18.30 13.07
C LEU A 323 -5.01 19.26 14.13
N LEU A 324 -4.49 20.49 14.15
CA LEU A 324 -4.92 21.50 15.12
C LEU A 324 -6.17 22.23 14.65
N ASP A 325 -6.28 22.45 13.34
CA ASP A 325 -7.36 23.22 12.75
C ASP A 325 -7.63 22.76 11.31
N GLU A 326 -8.88 22.44 11.03
CA GLU A 326 -9.38 21.98 9.72
C GLU A 326 -10.10 23.11 8.96
N TYR A 327 -10.63 24.12 9.66
CA TYR A 327 -11.48 25.19 9.13
C TYR A 327 -11.40 26.47 9.98
N THR A 328 -10.71 27.49 9.48
CA THR A 328 -10.72 28.84 10.05
C THR A 328 -11.55 29.77 9.16
N GLU A 329 -12.82 29.95 9.50
CA GLU A 329 -13.53 31.19 9.20
C GLU A 329 -13.24 32.14 10.37
N GLU A 330 -12.38 33.15 10.15
CA GLU A 330 -12.25 34.26 11.09
C GLU A 330 -13.24 35.35 10.65
N GLU A 331 -14.29 35.54 11.45
CA GLU A 331 -15.22 36.66 11.35
C GLU A 331 -14.74 37.77 12.29
N TYR A 332 -14.53 38.97 11.76
CA TYR A 332 -14.32 40.14 12.59
C TYR A 332 -15.02 41.37 12.00
N ASP A 333 -15.51 42.24 12.89
CA ASP A 333 -16.17 43.48 12.52
C ASP A 333 -15.15 44.63 12.63
N GLU A 334 -14.83 45.27 11.50
CA GLU A 334 -14.09 46.55 11.49
C GLU A 334 -15.09 47.69 11.75
N ILE A 335 -14.89 48.46 12.83
CA ILE A 335 -15.69 49.66 13.12
C ILE A 335 -14.90 50.88 12.63
N GLU A 336 -15.38 51.54 11.58
CA GLU A 336 -14.89 52.86 11.15
C GLU A 336 -15.84 53.94 11.69
N GLU A 337 -15.33 54.84 12.55
CA GLU A 337 -16.02 56.09 12.89
C GLU A 337 -15.68 57.15 11.84
N VAL A 338 -16.67 57.55 11.04
CA VAL A 338 -16.53 58.64 10.07
C VAL A 338 -17.44 59.80 10.50
N GLU A 339 -16.88 61.00 10.62
CA GLU A 339 -17.63 62.23 10.82
C GLU A 339 -17.95 62.87 9.47
N GLU A 340 -19.21 62.78 9.05
CA GLU A 340 -19.75 63.54 7.91
C GLU A 340 -20.85 64.49 8.41
N ASN A 341 -20.72 65.79 8.10
CA ASN A 341 -21.72 66.82 8.42
C ASN A 341 -22.14 66.88 9.91
N GLY A 342 -21.20 66.72 10.84
CA GLY A 342 -21.46 66.86 12.28
C GLY A 342 -22.28 65.74 12.92
N LYS A 343 -22.48 64.62 12.22
CA LYS A 343 -23.03 63.38 12.77
C LYS A 343 -21.97 62.28 12.74
N LYS A 344 -21.76 61.61 13.88
CA LYS A 344 -20.93 60.41 13.96
C LYS A 344 -21.65 59.25 13.27
N ILE A 345 -21.05 58.72 12.21
CA ILE A 345 -21.53 57.52 11.52
C ILE A 345 -20.59 56.37 11.88
N LEU A 346 -21.10 55.37 12.59
CA LEU A 346 -20.43 54.10 12.84
C LEU A 346 -20.68 53.18 11.64
N ARG A 347 -19.65 52.92 10.83
CA ARG A 347 -19.70 51.89 9.79
C ARG A 347 -19.14 50.61 10.37
N VAL A 348 -20.00 49.62 10.59
CA VAL A 348 -19.59 48.26 10.94
C VAL A 348 -19.41 47.47 9.64
N LYS A 349 -18.17 47.11 9.33
CA LYS A 349 -17.81 46.34 8.14
C LYS A 349 -17.54 44.90 8.57
N HIS A 350 -18.52 44.03 8.30
CA HIS A 350 -18.36 42.60 8.53
C HIS A 350 -17.37 42.04 7.51
N ARG A 351 -16.23 41.52 7.99
CA ARG A 351 -15.18 40.95 7.15
C ARG A 351 -14.98 39.49 7.52
N VAL A 352 -15.25 38.60 6.58
CA VAL A 352 -14.96 37.17 6.70
C VAL A 352 -13.62 36.93 6.00
N SER A 353 -12.57 36.66 6.77
CA SER A 353 -11.28 36.26 6.22
C SER A 353 -11.20 34.74 6.16
N LYS A 354 -11.49 34.17 4.99
CA LYS A 354 -11.29 32.73 4.72
C LYS A 354 -9.86 32.47 4.27
N SER A 355 -8.86 32.60 5.16
CA SER A 355 -7.47 32.48 4.69
C SER A 355 -6.45 31.91 5.67
N ARG A 356 -6.82 30.98 6.56
CA ARG A 356 -5.83 30.18 7.28
C ARG A 356 -5.81 28.75 6.75
N LYS A 357 -4.63 28.34 6.29
CA LYS A 357 -4.32 26.99 5.81
C LYS A 357 -4.48 26.01 6.98
N PRO A 358 -4.94 24.77 6.74
CA PRO A 358 -4.97 23.74 7.78
C PRO A 358 -3.61 23.58 8.44
N VAL A 359 -3.60 23.53 9.77
CA VAL A 359 -2.36 23.52 10.57
C VAL A 359 -2.16 22.16 11.19
N PHE A 360 -1.02 21.54 10.85
CA PHE A 360 -0.56 20.31 11.48
C PHE A 360 0.50 20.61 12.52
N ARG A 361 0.48 19.87 13.62
CA ARG A 361 1.56 19.83 14.60
C ARG A 361 2.27 18.48 14.52
N ILE A 362 3.60 18.50 14.55
CA ILE A 362 4.40 17.27 14.57
C ILE A 362 5.37 17.30 15.74
N HIS A 363 5.25 16.31 16.62
CA HIS A 363 6.11 16.17 17.79
C HIS A 363 7.37 15.34 17.52
N GLY A 364 8.51 15.81 18.01
CA GLY A 364 9.77 15.06 18.02
C GLY A 364 10.54 15.10 16.71
N ILE A 365 10.26 16.07 15.83
CA ILE A 365 11.04 16.33 14.60
C ILE A 365 11.58 17.75 14.65
N LYS A 366 12.89 17.91 14.39
CA LYS A 366 13.56 19.23 14.37
C LYS A 366 13.81 19.77 12.96
N ASN A 367 13.70 18.93 11.95
CA ASN A 367 14.01 19.26 10.56
C ASN A 367 12.91 20.15 9.96
N THR A 368 13.31 21.31 9.43
CA THR A 368 12.38 22.25 8.79
C THR A 368 11.56 21.58 7.69
N PRO A 369 10.22 21.78 7.64
CA PRO A 369 9.39 21.22 6.59
C PRO A 369 9.76 21.80 5.22
N GLN A 370 9.83 20.93 4.22
CA GLN A 370 10.13 21.25 2.83
C GLN A 370 8.84 21.16 2.01
N GLU A 371 8.79 21.82 0.85
CA GLU A 371 7.68 21.62 -0.07
C GLU A 371 7.70 20.21 -0.64
N LEU A 372 6.52 19.67 -0.96
CA LEU A 372 6.36 18.33 -1.48
C LEU A 372 6.88 18.25 -2.93
N ASN A 373 8.15 17.88 -3.07
CA ASN A 373 8.84 17.70 -4.34
C ASN A 373 9.15 16.21 -4.59
N GLU A 374 8.72 15.67 -5.73
CA GLU A 374 8.92 14.26 -6.07
C GLU A 374 10.41 13.88 -6.18
N GLU A 375 11.24 14.72 -6.81
CA GLU A 375 12.67 14.45 -7.02
C GLU A 375 13.40 14.33 -5.67
N ASP A 376 13.19 15.29 -4.77
CA ASP A 376 13.80 15.29 -3.42
C ASP A 376 13.40 14.06 -2.58
N ILE A 377 12.16 13.59 -2.76
CA ILE A 377 11.62 12.40 -2.08
C ILE A 377 12.26 11.12 -2.64
N LEU A 378 12.40 11.03 -3.97
CA LEU A 378 13.01 9.88 -4.62
C LEU A 378 14.52 9.80 -4.35
N ASP A 379 15.21 10.93 -4.30
CA ASP A 379 16.65 11.00 -4.01
C ASP A 379 16.97 10.60 -2.56
N ALA A 380 16.03 10.80 -1.62
CA ALA A 380 16.20 10.34 -0.25
C ALA A 380 16.38 8.81 -0.15
N VAL A 381 15.84 8.04 -1.11
CA VAL A 381 15.99 6.57 -1.14
C VAL A 381 17.42 6.15 -1.45
N GLU A 382 18.13 6.90 -2.30
CA GLU A 382 19.49 6.53 -2.71
C GLU A 382 20.45 6.47 -1.51
N LYS A 383 20.20 7.31 -0.50
CA LYS A 383 20.97 7.32 0.75
C LYS A 383 20.96 5.98 1.50
N LEU A 384 19.95 5.12 1.32
CA LEU A 384 19.92 3.77 1.90
C LEU A 384 21.03 2.85 1.38
N PHE A 385 21.56 3.17 0.20
CA PHE A 385 22.51 2.34 -0.53
C PHE A 385 23.93 2.91 -0.53
N ASN A 386 24.13 4.07 0.10
CA ASN A 386 25.46 4.66 0.32
C ASN A 386 26.31 3.79 1.25
N GLU A 387 27.63 4.04 1.25
CA GLU A 387 28.61 3.23 2.00
C GLU A 387 28.53 3.39 3.53
N GLU A 388 27.91 4.47 4.03
CA GLU A 388 27.80 4.72 5.48
C GLU A 388 27.16 3.54 6.23
N LYS A 389 27.80 3.09 7.33
CA LYS A 389 27.34 1.90 8.05
C LYS A 389 26.02 2.12 8.79
N ASP A 390 25.89 3.22 9.54
CA ASP A 390 24.71 3.49 10.37
C ASP A 390 24.14 4.88 10.04
N PHE A 391 22.91 4.90 9.51
CA PHE A 391 22.31 6.12 9.00
C PHE A 391 20.84 6.22 9.44
N ALA A 392 20.40 7.42 9.82
CA ALA A 392 18.99 7.71 10.08
C ALA A 392 18.73 9.17 9.71
N GLU A 393 17.79 9.39 8.80
CA GLU A 393 17.34 10.72 8.39
C GLU A 393 15.82 10.74 8.33
N VAL A 394 15.22 11.79 8.87
CA VAL A 394 13.78 12.04 8.78
C VAL A 394 13.58 13.39 8.12
N LYS A 395 12.81 13.41 7.04
CA LYS A 395 12.42 14.61 6.30
C LYS A 395 10.91 14.79 6.38
N VAL A 396 10.47 16.04 6.44
CA VAL A 396 9.06 16.42 6.43
C VAL A 396 8.78 17.18 5.14
N PHE A 397 7.83 16.69 4.35
CA PHE A 397 7.39 17.27 3.10
C PHE A 397 5.93 17.69 3.24
N LYS A 398 5.59 18.92 2.84
CA LYS A 398 4.24 19.46 2.97
C LYS A 398 3.75 20.08 1.67
N ASP A 399 2.44 19.98 1.44
CA ASP A 399 1.74 20.72 0.40
C ASP A 399 1.77 22.23 0.71
N PRO A 400 1.89 23.11 -0.30
CA PRO A 400 1.82 24.55 -0.10
C PRO A 400 0.54 25.02 0.58
N MET A 401 -0.56 24.27 0.48
CA MET A 401 -1.87 24.58 1.05
C MET A 401 -2.02 24.22 2.52
N ILE A 402 -1.00 23.66 3.18
CA ILE A 402 -0.99 23.37 4.61
C ILE A 402 0.17 24.07 5.34
N GLU A 403 -0.03 24.27 6.64
CA GLU A 403 1.00 24.71 7.58
C GLU A 403 1.43 23.57 8.50
N VAL A 404 2.70 23.55 8.88
CA VAL A 404 3.27 22.55 9.77
C VAL A 404 4.06 23.25 10.87
N LYS A 405 3.69 22.99 12.12
CA LYS A 405 4.39 23.43 13.34
C LYS A 405 5.15 22.25 13.92
N LEU A 406 6.43 22.43 14.18
CA LEU A 406 7.30 21.42 14.79
C LEU A 406 7.46 21.71 16.27
N GLU A 407 7.41 20.66 17.10
CA GLU A 407 7.58 20.75 18.56
C GLU A 407 8.54 19.69 19.10
#